data_AF-A0A2N3CA32-F1
#
_entry.id   AF-A0A2N3CA32-F1
#
_cell.length_a   1.000
_cell.length_b   1.000
_cell.length_c   1.000
_cell.angle_alpha   90.00
_cell.angle_beta   90.00
_cell.angle_gamma   90.00
#
_symmetry.space_group_name_H-M   'P 1'
#
loop_
_entity.id
_entity.type
_entity.pdbx_description
1 polymer ?
#
loop_
_entity_poly.entity_id
_entity_poly.type
_entity_poly.pdbx_seq_one_letter_code
_entity_poly.pdbx_strand_id
1 'polypeptide(L)'
;MIRALAAAGALLALLPVAGCVSWQDKAGTDALVACEKKVDPEERRLCREMVIAAAKGEHQKQIDRMQESIREAEERERLRQVYGGPGQVDR
;
A
#
# COMPACT_ATOMS: atom_id res chain seq x y z
N MET A 1 -20.76 29.24 35.06
CA MET A 1 -19.58 28.36 35.01
C MET A 1 -19.75 27.30 33.91
N ILE A 2 -19.75 27.69 32.62
CA ILE A 2 -19.90 26.74 31.48
C ILE A 2 -19.06 27.25 30.29
N ARG A 3 -17.76 27.48 30.50
CA ARG A 3 -16.87 27.95 29.42
C ARG A 3 -15.52 27.23 29.32
N ALA A 4 -15.28 26.21 30.14
CA ALA A 4 -13.96 25.57 30.24
C ALA A 4 -13.89 24.15 29.63
N LEU A 5 -14.90 23.69 28.88
CA LEU A 5 -14.93 22.32 28.35
C LEU A 5 -14.76 22.22 26.83
N ALA A 6 -14.68 23.34 26.10
CA ALA A 6 -14.52 23.31 24.65
C ALA A 6 -13.06 23.19 24.17
N ALA A 7 -12.08 23.32 25.07
CA ALA A 7 -10.65 23.30 24.72
C ALA A 7 -9.99 21.91 24.80
N ALA A 8 -10.70 20.88 25.27
CA ALA A 8 -10.16 19.52 25.37
C ALA A 8 -10.38 18.67 24.11
N GLY A 9 -11.25 19.11 23.19
CA GLY A 9 -11.54 18.36 21.95
C GLY A 9 -10.50 18.56 20.83
N ALA A 10 -9.72 19.65 20.87
CA ALA A 10 -8.78 19.98 19.81
C ALA A 10 -7.42 19.26 19.92
N LEU A 11 -7.09 18.68 21.08
CA LEU A 11 -5.82 17.97 21.30
C LEU A 11 -5.85 16.49 20.92
N LEU A 12 -7.03 15.90 20.69
CA LEU A 12 -7.16 14.52 20.20
C LEU A 12 -7.01 14.41 18.66
N ALA A 13 -7.05 15.53 17.95
CA ALA A 13 -6.75 15.59 16.52
C ALA A 13 -5.24 15.51 16.20
N LEU A 14 -4.39 15.49 17.24
CA LEU A 14 -2.94 15.34 17.15
C LEU A 14 -2.46 13.96 17.65
N LEU A 15 -3.33 12.94 17.67
CA LEU A 15 -2.84 11.57 17.70
C LEU A 15 -2.23 11.30 16.31
N PRO A 16 -0.89 11.26 16.23
CA PRO A 16 -0.19 11.13 14.97
C PRO A 16 -0.55 9.76 14.44
N VAL A 17 -0.96 9.69 13.17
CA VAL A 17 -0.66 8.59 12.24
C VAL A 17 -0.20 7.31 12.97
N ALA A 18 -1.11 6.70 13.75
CA ALA A 18 -0.91 5.37 14.28
C ALA A 18 -1.07 4.52 13.03
N GLY A 19 0.06 4.37 12.35
CA GLY A 19 0.08 4.12 10.93
C GLY A 19 -0.78 2.91 10.63
N CYS A 20 -1.45 2.97 9.50
CA CYS A 20 -1.66 1.78 8.70
C CYS A 20 -0.26 1.23 8.33
N VAL A 21 0.53 0.79 9.33
CA VAL A 21 1.73 -0.01 9.13
C VAL A 21 1.14 -1.28 8.58
N SER A 22 1.23 -1.41 7.27
CA SER A 22 0.74 -2.59 6.60
C SER A 22 1.46 -3.78 7.23
N TRP A 23 0.78 -4.93 7.34
CA TRP A 23 1.43 -6.15 7.82
C TRP A 23 2.71 -6.47 7.01
N GLN A 24 2.76 -6.00 5.76
CA GLN A 24 3.89 -6.07 4.85
C GLN A 24 5.08 -5.19 5.31
N ASP A 25 4.83 -3.97 5.79
CA ASP A 25 5.87 -3.11 6.39
C ASP A 25 6.47 -3.75 7.64
N LYS A 26 5.62 -4.36 8.48
CA LYS A 26 6.09 -5.04 9.69
C LYS A 26 6.98 -6.24 9.34
N ALA A 27 6.57 -7.08 8.39
CA ALA A 27 7.35 -8.22 7.93
C ALA A 27 8.69 -7.80 7.29
N GLY A 28 8.70 -6.71 6.50
CA GLY A 28 9.92 -6.14 5.95
C GLY A 28 10.87 -5.62 7.03
N THR A 29 10.33 -4.98 8.06
CA THR A 29 11.11 -4.46 9.20
C THR A 29 11.73 -5.59 10.02
N ASP A 30 10.95 -6.64 10.32
CA ASP A 30 11.44 -7.81 11.06
C ASP A 30 12.55 -8.56 10.30
N ALA A 31 12.44 -8.66 8.97
CA ALA A 31 13.47 -9.27 8.12
C ALA A 31 14.78 -8.45 8.12
N LEU A 32 14.70 -7.12 8.09
CA LEU A 32 15.87 -6.25 8.19
C LEU A 32 16.55 -6.33 9.57
N VAL A 33 15.75 -6.42 10.64
CA VAL A 33 16.25 -6.64 12.01
C VAL A 33 16.93 -8.02 12.14
N ALA A 34 16.42 -9.05 11.45
CA ALA A 34 17.06 -10.36 11.41
C ALA A 34 18.42 -10.31 10.67
N CYS A 35 18.54 -9.50 9.61
CA CYS A 35 19.82 -9.30 8.94
C CYS A 35 20.87 -8.64 9.85
N GLU A 36 20.49 -7.68 10.70
CA GLU A 36 21.42 -7.03 11.64
C GLU A 36 22.06 -7.99 12.65
N LYS A 37 21.41 -9.12 12.95
CA LYS A 37 21.94 -10.15 13.84
C LYS A 37 23.07 -10.98 13.22
N LYS A 38 23.38 -10.79 11.93
CA LYS A 38 24.48 -11.47 11.25
C LYS A 38 25.83 -10.92 11.71
N VAL A 39 26.70 -11.81 12.17
CA VAL A 39 28.03 -11.47 12.70
C VAL A 39 28.93 -10.94 11.58
N ASP A 40 28.90 -11.59 10.42
CA ASP A 40 29.71 -11.20 9.26
C ASP A 40 29.13 -9.98 8.53
N PRO A 41 29.95 -8.95 8.22
CA PRO A 41 29.49 -7.73 7.57
C PRO A 41 29.07 -7.94 6.09
N GLU A 42 29.71 -8.87 5.36
CA GLU A 42 29.37 -9.20 3.98
C GLU A 42 28.01 -9.94 3.93
N GLU A 43 27.82 -10.95 4.78
CA GLU A 43 26.53 -11.64 4.92
C GLU A 43 25.40 -10.69 5.33
N ARG A 44 25.68 -9.75 6.24
CA ARG A 44 24.71 -8.74 6.67
C ARG A 44 24.30 -7.83 5.51
N ARG A 45 25.27 -7.40 4.70
CA ARG A 45 25.01 -6.55 3.52
C ARG A 45 24.16 -7.31 2.50
N LEU A 46 24.57 -8.52 2.12
CA LEU A 46 23.83 -9.36 1.16
C LEU A 46 22.41 -9.65 1.64
N CYS A 47 22.23 -9.93 2.93
CA CYS A 47 20.91 -10.15 3.52
C CYS A 47 20.00 -8.92 3.33
N ARG A 48 20.49 -7.71 3.62
CA ARG A 48 19.70 -6.48 3.42
C ARG A 48 19.35 -6.24 1.95
N GLU A 49 20.33 -6.40 1.07
CA GLU A 49 20.14 -6.20 -0.37
C GLU A 49 19.05 -7.15 -0.90
N MET A 50 19.07 -8.41 -0.50
CA MET A 50 18.04 -9.39 -0.89
C MET A 50 16.65 -9.04 -0.33
N VAL A 51 16.55 -8.67 0.96
CA VAL A 51 15.27 -8.29 1.57
C VAL A 51 14.66 -7.08 0.86
N ILE A 52 15.49 -6.06 0.55
CA ILE A 52 15.04 -4.87 -0.18
C ILE A 52 14.63 -5.22 -1.62
N ALA A 53 15.40 -6.07 -2.31
CA ALA A 53 15.09 -6.49 -3.67
C ALA A 53 13.77 -7.29 -3.72
N ALA A 54 13.56 -8.20 -2.77
CA ALA A 54 12.32 -8.96 -2.66
C ALA A 54 11.10 -8.05 -2.42
N ALA A 55 11.23 -7.07 -1.51
CA ALA A 55 10.18 -6.09 -1.24
C ALA A 55 9.84 -5.26 -2.48
N LYS A 56 10.86 -4.77 -3.21
CA LYS A 56 10.67 -4.03 -4.47
C LYS A 56 9.98 -4.89 -5.53
N GLY A 57 10.37 -6.16 -5.67
CA GLY A 57 9.76 -7.09 -6.62
C GLY A 57 8.28 -7.33 -6.34
N GLU A 58 7.89 -7.49 -5.08
CA GLU A 58 6.48 -7.70 -4.72
C GLU A 58 5.64 -6.42 -4.91
N HIS A 59 6.18 -5.24 -4.58
CA HIS A 59 5.52 -3.98 -4.89
C HIS A 59 5.33 -3.77 -6.39
N GLN A 60 6.33 -4.10 -7.21
CA GLN A 60 6.19 -4.01 -8.66
C GLN A 60 5.05 -4.90 -9.16
N LYS A 61 4.97 -6.15 -8.70
CA LYS A 61 3.86 -7.06 -9.05
C LYS A 61 2.49 -6.55 -8.61
N GLN A 62 2.40 -5.82 -7.49
CA GLN A 62 1.14 -5.20 -7.06
C GLN A 62 0.76 -4.04 -7.99
N ILE A 63 1.73 -3.22 -8.39
CA ILE A 63 1.53 -2.14 -9.35
C ILE A 63 1.08 -2.70 -10.70
N ASP A 64 1.76 -3.72 -11.22
CA ASP A 64 1.44 -4.32 -12.52
C ASP A 64 0.02 -4.90 -12.52
N ARG A 65 -0.37 -5.63 -11.46
CA ARG A 65 -1.74 -6.14 -11.29
C ARG A 65 -2.78 -5.02 -11.24
N MET A 66 -2.47 -3.92 -10.55
CA MET A 66 -3.37 -2.77 -10.47
C MET A 66 -3.51 -2.10 -11.84
N GLN A 67 -2.42 -1.86 -12.56
CA GLN A 67 -2.43 -1.27 -13.89
C GLN A 67 -3.20 -2.13 -14.89
N GLU A 68 -3.03 -3.45 -14.84
CA GLU A 68 -3.80 -4.37 -15.67
C GLU A 68 -5.31 -4.28 -15.36
N SER A 69 -5.69 -4.25 -14.09
CA SER A 69 -7.09 -4.11 -13.69
C SER A 69 -7.72 -2.78 -14.16
N ILE A 70 -6.94 -1.69 -14.15
CA ILE A 70 -7.38 -0.38 -14.66
C ILE A 70 -7.57 -0.46 -16.17
N ARG A 71 -6.59 -1.02 -16.89
CA ARG A 71 -6.68 -1.19 -18.35
C ARG A 71 -7.91 -2.00 -18.76
N GLU A 72 -8.18 -3.10 -18.08
CA GLU A 72 -9.39 -3.90 -18.35
C GLU A 72 -10.69 -3.15 -18.04
N ALA A 73 -10.70 -2.32 -16.99
CA ALA A 73 -11.86 -1.52 -16.65
C ALA A 73 -12.10 -0.42 -17.70
N GLU A 74 -11.05 0.25 -18.15
CA GLU A 74 -11.11 1.26 -19.22
C GLU A 74 -11.55 0.64 -20.55
N GLU A 75 -11.07 -0.57 -20.88
CA GLU A 75 -11.50 -1.29 -22.07
C GLU A 75 -12.99 -1.66 -21.99
N ARG A 76 -13.44 -2.19 -20.86
CA ARG A 76 -14.86 -2.48 -20.63
C ARG A 76 -15.73 -1.23 -20.76
N GLU A 77 -15.27 -0.09 -20.24
CA GLU A 77 -15.99 1.17 -20.35
C GLU A 77 -16.02 1.69 -21.78
N ARG A 78 -14.90 1.59 -22.51
CA ARG A 78 -14.85 1.93 -23.95
C ARG A 78 -15.81 1.05 -24.76
N LEU A 79 -15.85 -0.25 -24.50
CA LEU A 79 -16.77 -1.17 -25.18
C LEU A 79 -18.24 -0.81 -24.89
N ARG A 80 -18.57 -0.42 -23.65
CA ARG A 80 -19.92 0.09 -23.32
C ARG A 80 -20.27 1.38 -24.06
N GLN A 81 -19.31 2.29 -24.25
CA GLN A 81 -19.54 3.52 -24.99
C GLN A 81 -19.80 3.26 -26.48
N VAL A 82 -19.10 2.29 -27.08
CA VAL A 82 -19.21 1.97 -28.52
C VAL A 82 -20.44 1.11 -28.82
N TYR A 83 -20.69 0.08 -28.01
CA TYR A 83 -21.72 -0.93 -28.27
C TYR A 83 -22.97 -0.78 -27.39
N GLY A 84 -22.99 0.19 -26.47
CA GLY A 84 -24.04 0.32 -25.47
C GLY A 84 -23.84 -0.64 -24.29
N GLY A 85 -24.37 -0.27 -23.13
CA GLY A 85 -24.47 -1.18 -21.98
C GLY A 85 -25.55 -2.24 -22.18
N PRO A 86 -25.54 -3.35 -21.40
CA PRO A 86 -26.64 -4.32 -21.43
C PRO A 86 -27.97 -3.59 -21.18
N GLY A 87 -28.87 -3.64 -22.16
CA GLY A 87 -30.16 -2.94 -22.17
C GLY A 87 -30.23 -1.62 -22.96
N GLN A 88 -29.17 -1.20 -23.67
CA GLN A 88 -29.17 0.04 -24.47
C GLN A 88 -29.22 -0.18 -26.00
N VAL A 89 -29.16 -1.43 -26.48
CA VAL A 89 -29.11 -1.75 -27.92
C VAL A 89 -30.48 -2.11 -28.52
N ASP A 90 -31.54 -2.19 -27.70
CA ASP A 90 -32.92 -2.36 -28.18
C ASP A 90 -33.63 -1.00 -28.24
N ARG A 91 -33.50 -0.30 -29.36
CA ARG A 91 -34.43 0.76 -29.75
C ARG A 91 -34.62 0.83 -31.26
#